data_AF-A0A2V6M7M6-F1
#
_entry.id   AF-A0A2V6M7M6-F1
#
_cell.length_a   1.000
_cell.length_b   1.000
_cell.length_c   1.000
_cell.angle_alpha   90.00
_cell.angle_beta   90.00
_cell.angle_gamma   90.00
#
_symmetry.space_group_name_H-M   'P 1'
#
loop_
_entity.id
_entity.type
_entity.pdbx_description
1 polymer ?
#
loop_
_entity_poly.entity_id
_entity_poly.type
_entity_poly.pdbx_seq_one_letter_code
_entity_poly.pdbx_strand_id
1 'polypeptide(L)' 'ELHDGTGAVIGTNDNWQNDPGAAQIQADHLAPTDNRESATIVTLAPGNYTAIVRGQNDTTGVALVEAFVLQ' A
#
# COMPACT_ATOMS: atom_id res chain seq x y z
N GLU A 1 -4.72 1.95 -3.72
CA GLU A 1 -5.27 3.16 -3.07
C GLU A 1 -5.66 2.81 -1.64
N LEU A 2 -5.51 3.74 -0.71
CA LEU A 2 -5.96 3.64 0.68
C LEU A 2 -7.01 4.71 0.94
N HIS A 3 -8.13 4.31 1.51
CA HIS A 3 -9.27 5.18 1.80
C HIS A 3 -9.55 5.22 3.29
N ASP A 4 -9.92 6.40 3.80
CA ASP A 4 -10.42 6.57 5.16
C ASP A 4 -11.92 6.19 5.30
N GLY A 5 -12.45 6.31 6.52
CA GLY A 5 -13.85 5.97 6.81
C GLY A 5 -14.90 6.85 6.11
N THR A 6 -14.50 7.98 5.51
CA THR A 6 -15.36 8.83 4.67
C THR A 6 -15.33 8.42 3.20
N GLY A 7 -14.40 7.51 2.83
CA GLY A 7 -14.12 7.10 1.46
C GLY A 7 -13.09 8.00 0.75
N ALA A 8 -12.53 8.99 1.44
CA ALA A 8 -11.50 9.86 0.86
C ALA A 8 -10.19 9.09 0.66
N VAL A 9 -9.53 9.29 -0.49
CA VAL A 9 -8.21 8.71 -0.76
C VAL A 9 -7.18 9.44 0.10
N ILE A 10 -6.50 8.68 0.95
CA ILE A 10 -5.44 9.18 1.84
C ILE A 10 -4.05 8.66 1.47
N GLY A 11 -3.97 7.75 0.48
CA GLY A 11 -2.71 7.27 -0.05
C GLY A 11 -2.87 6.53 -1.37
N THR A 12 -1.90 6.68 -2.26
CA THR A 12 -1.77 5.89 -3.48
C THR A 12 -0.32 5.47 -3.62
N ASN A 13 -0.10 4.25 -4.06
CA ASN A 13 1.23 3.81 -4.42
C ASN A 13 1.18 2.76 -5.53
N ASP A 14 2.12 2.84 -6.44
CA ASP A 14 2.27 1.96 -7.61
C ASP A 14 3.58 1.18 -7.50
N ASN A 15 4.68 1.88 -7.19
CA ASN A 15 6.00 1.30 -6.98
C ASN A 15 6.40 1.50 -5.51
N TRP A 16 6.67 0.43 -4.76
CA TRP A 16 7.00 0.50 -3.32
C TRP A 16 8.10 1.51 -2.98
N GLN A 17 9.07 1.70 -3.87
CA GLN A 17 10.19 2.63 -3.70
C GLN A 17 9.75 4.10 -3.66
N ASN A 18 8.58 4.43 -4.19
CA ASN A 18 8.02 5.77 -4.21
C ASN A 18 7.22 6.09 -2.93
N ASP A 19 6.99 5.10 -2.07
CA ASP A 19 6.33 5.32 -0.80
C ASP A 19 7.23 6.14 0.15
N PRO A 20 6.72 7.16 0.86
CA PRO A 20 7.50 7.92 1.83
C PRO A 20 8.17 7.06 2.90
N GLY A 21 7.61 5.88 3.20
CA GLY A 21 8.16 4.90 4.14
C GLY A 21 8.96 3.77 3.50
N ALA A 22 9.41 3.89 2.25
CA ALA A 22 10.20 2.86 1.54
C ALA A 22 11.41 2.35 2.35
N ALA A 23 12.10 3.23 3.08
CA ALA A 23 13.22 2.84 3.93
C ALA A 23 12.80 1.90 5.07
N GLN A 24 11.62 2.12 5.67
CA GLN A 24 11.09 1.25 6.71
C GLN A 24 10.56 -0.07 6.13
N ILE A 25 9.87 -0.01 5.00
CA ILE A 25 9.44 -1.20 4.24
C ILE A 25 10.65 -2.12 3.97
N GLN A 26 11.79 -1.54 3.58
CA GLN A 26 13.03 -2.28 3.39
C GLN A 26 13.63 -2.81 4.71
N ALA A 27 13.66 -1.98 5.76
CA ALA A 27 14.20 -2.37 7.07
C ALA A 27 13.39 -3.51 7.73
N ASP A 28 12.09 -3.54 7.53
CA ASP A 28 11.18 -4.57 8.07
C ASP A 28 11.17 -5.85 7.22
N HIS A 29 12.00 -5.92 6.16
CA HIS A 29 12.04 -7.02 5.21
C HIS A 29 10.70 -7.30 4.51
N LEU A 30 9.87 -6.27 4.35
CA LEU A 30 8.58 -6.32 3.66
C LEU A 30 8.64 -5.73 2.25
N ALA A 31 9.81 -5.29 1.80
CA ALA A 31 10.01 -4.80 0.44
C ALA A 31 9.70 -5.90 -0.59
N PRO A 32 8.76 -5.66 -1.52
CA PRO A 32 8.54 -6.54 -2.65
C PRO A 32 9.81 -6.70 -3.50
N THR A 33 9.97 -7.88 -4.12
CA THR A 33 11.16 -8.15 -4.94
C THR A 33 11.13 -7.46 -6.29
N ASP A 34 9.94 -7.18 -6.83
CA ASP A 34 9.79 -6.40 -8.05
C ASP A 34 9.52 -4.93 -7.69
N ASN A 35 10.31 -4.02 -8.24
CA ASN A 35 10.17 -2.59 -7.96
C ASN A 35 8.85 -1.98 -8.48
N ARG A 36 8.13 -2.71 -9.33
CA ARG A 36 6.80 -2.33 -9.86
C ARG A 36 5.64 -2.83 -8.99
N GLU A 37 5.94 -3.54 -7.92
CA GLU A 37 4.93 -3.93 -6.93
C GLU A 37 4.70 -2.79 -5.94
N SER A 38 3.45 -2.63 -5.52
CA SER A 38 3.05 -1.62 -4.56
C SER A 38 3.18 -2.15 -3.14
N ALA A 39 3.75 -1.33 -2.25
CA ALA A 39 3.68 -1.52 -0.81
C ALA A 39 3.60 -0.15 -0.15
N THR A 40 2.85 -0.03 0.94
CA THR A 40 2.71 1.23 1.67
C THR A 40 2.77 0.97 3.17
N ILE A 41 3.39 1.88 3.90
CA ILE A 41 3.42 1.86 5.35
C ILE A 41 2.87 3.18 5.87
N VAL A 42 1.89 3.09 6.76
CA VAL A 42 1.16 4.26 7.25
C VAL A 42 0.77 4.05 8.70
N THR A 43 0.93 5.11 9.50
CA THR A 43 0.36 5.15 10.84
C THR A 43 -1.06 5.70 10.74
N LEU A 44 -2.04 4.90 11.16
CA LEU A 44 -3.45 5.26 11.10
C LEU A 44 -3.98 5.51 12.51
N ALA A 45 -4.79 6.55 12.67
CA ALA A 45 -5.61 6.70 13.86
C ALA A 45 -6.65 5.56 13.92
N PRO A 46 -7.21 5.23 15.08
CA PRO A 46 -8.29 4.24 15.17
C PRO A 46 -9.47 4.62 14.27
N GLY A 47 -9.90 3.69 13.41
CA GLY A 47 -10.97 3.93 12.46
C GLY A 47 -11.08 2.82 11.41
N ASN A 48 -12.06 2.96 10.52
CA ASN A 48 -12.25 2.06 9.39
C ASN A 48 -11.47 2.57 8.18
N TYR A 49 -10.77 1.66 7.51
CA TYR A 49 -9.99 1.95 6.31
C TYR A 49 -10.21 0.87 5.26
N THR A 50 -10.11 1.24 3.99
CA THR A 50 -10.22 0.30 2.87
C THR A 50 -9.00 0.42 1.98
N ALA A 51 -8.33 -0.71 1.73
CA ALA A 51 -7.32 -0.83 0.69
C ALA A 51 -7.98 -1.32 -0.60
N ILE A 52 -7.75 -0.61 -1.71
CA ILE A 52 -8.23 -0.97 -3.03
C ILE A 52 -7.03 -1.23 -3.93
N VAL A 53 -6.98 -2.42 -4.54
CA VAL A 53 -6.00 -2.76 -5.58
C VAL A 53 -6.67 -2.66 -6.95
N ARG A 54 -5.98 -2.00 -7.89
CA ARG A 54 -6.40 -1.84 -9.28
C ARG A 54 -5.18 -1.97 -10.18
N GLY A 55 -5.35 -2.52 -11.38
CA GLY A 55 -4.31 -2.49 -12.39
C GLY A 55 -4.02 -1.07 -12.86
N GLN A 56 -2.74 -0.76 -13.06
CA GLN A 56 -2.31 0.53 -13.61
C GLN A 56 -2.98 0.74 -14.99
N ASN A 57 -3.45 1.96 -15.28
CA ASN A 57 -4.17 2.31 -16.51
C ASN A 57 -5.41 1.42 -16.76
N ASP A 58 -6.12 1.06 -15.69
CA ASP A 58 -7.34 0.23 -15.72
C ASP A 58 -7.14 -1.15 -16.36
N THR A 59 -5.92 -1.69 -16.27
CA THR A 59 -5.63 -3.07 -16.67
C THR A 59 -6.23 -4.08 -15.67
N THR A 60 -6.32 -5.34 -16.10
CA THR A 60 -6.84 -6.44 -15.28
C THR A 60 -5.76 -7.50 -15.06
N GLY A 61 -5.90 -8.25 -13.97
CA GLY A 61 -4.95 -9.29 -13.58
C GLY A 61 -5.35 -9.92 -12.25
N VAL A 62 -4.49 -10.81 -11.75
CA VAL A 62 -4.61 -11.39 -10.41
C VAL A 62 -3.71 -10.57 -9.47
N ALA A 63 -4.24 -10.21 -8.31
CA ALA A 63 -3.49 -9.56 -7.25
C ALA A 63 -3.61 -10.35 -5.95
N LEU A 64 -2.53 -10.35 -5.17
CA LEU A 64 -2.51 -10.77 -3.77
C LEU A 64 -2.40 -9.52 -2.91
N VAL A 65 -3.18 -9.45 -1.83
CA VAL A 65 -3.14 -8.35 -0.87
C VAL A 65 -2.85 -8.92 0.51
N GLU A 66 -1.85 -8.33 1.16
CA GLU A 66 -1.45 -8.67 2.52
C GLU A 66 -1.47 -7.40 3.37
N ALA A 67 -1.89 -7.54 4.62
CA ALA A 67 -1.93 -6.44 5.59
C ALA A 67 -1.26 -6.89 6.88
N PHE A 68 -0.31 -6.10 7.35
CA PHE A 68 0.50 -6.39 8.54
C PHE A 68 0.29 -5.29 9.57
N VAL A 69 0.22 -5.69 10.84
CA VAL A 69 0.35 -4.76 11.97
C VAL A 69 1.81 -4.78 12.39
N LEU A 70 2.46 -3.64 12.29
CA LEU A 70 3.86 -3.46 12.68
C LEU A 70 3.92 -3.02 14.15
N GLN A 71 4.91 -3.52 14.89
CA GLN A 71 5.09 -3.29 16.33
C GLN A 71 6.24 -2.33 16.61
#